data_AF-A0A2V6FBY0-F1
#
_entry.id   AF-A0A2V6FBY0-F1
#
_cell.length_a   1.000
_cell.length_b   1.000
_cell.length_c   1.000
_cell.angle_alpha   90.00
_cell.angle_beta   90.00
_cell.angle_gamma   90.00
#
_symmetry.space_group_name_H-M   'P 1'
#
loop_
_entity.id
_entity.type
_entity.pdbx_description
1 polymer ?
#
loop_
_entity_poly.entity_id
_entity_poly.type
_entity_poly.pdbx_seq_one_letter_code
_entity_poly.pdbx_strand_id
1 'polypeptide(L)'
;TFAAFIDKPRVGEVYNMGGSRFCNCSMLEAIWLCEEISGRKLAWHYEETNRIGDHIWWISDVRKFQSHYPHWKFRFGLREVLEQIFRAMSSL
;
A
#
# COMPACT_ATOMS: atom_id res chain seq x y z
N THR A 1 -10.33 -6.00 -6.76
CA THR A 1 -10.12 -6.69 -5.48
C THR A 1 -9.53 -8.08 -5.72
N PHE A 2 -9.02 -8.78 -4.70
CA PHE A 2 -8.58 -10.18 -4.86
C PHE A 2 -9.71 -11.13 -5.31
N ALA A 3 -10.97 -10.70 -5.17
CA ALA A 3 -12.15 -11.40 -5.70
C ALA A 3 -12.02 -11.80 -7.18
N ALA A 4 -11.34 -11.00 -8.03
CA ALA A 4 -11.13 -11.37 -9.43
C ALA A 4 -10.43 -12.73 -9.61
N PHE A 5 -9.50 -13.08 -8.70
CA PHE A 5 -8.86 -14.39 -8.68
C PHE A 5 -9.78 -15.47 -8.11
N ILE A 6 -10.56 -15.16 -7.07
CA ILE A 6 -11.51 -16.10 -6.46
C ILE A 6 -12.58 -16.52 -7.48
N ASP A 7 -13.09 -15.55 -8.26
CA ASP A 7 -14.15 -15.79 -9.24
C ASP A 7 -13.68 -16.68 -10.40
N LYS A 8 -12.41 -16.56 -10.81
CA LYS A 8 -11.82 -17.27 -11.95
C LYS A 8 -10.36 -17.63 -11.69
N PRO A 9 -10.07 -18.59 -10.79
CA PRO A 9 -8.70 -18.93 -10.43
C PRO A 9 -7.95 -19.55 -11.62
N ARG A 10 -6.63 -19.38 -11.63
CA ARG A 10 -5.73 -20.01 -12.59
C ARG A 10 -4.75 -20.91 -11.86
N VAL A 11 -4.55 -22.12 -12.38
CA VAL A 11 -3.75 -23.16 -11.74
C VAL A 11 -2.26 -22.81 -11.83
N GLY A 12 -1.54 -22.92 -10.71
CA GLY A 12 -0.08 -22.77 -10.64
C GLY A 12 0.43 -21.33 -10.80
N GLU A 13 -0.46 -20.33 -10.78
CA GLU A 13 -0.06 -18.95 -10.99
C GLU A 13 0.42 -18.28 -9.70
N VAL A 14 1.56 -17.59 -9.80
CA VAL A 14 2.09 -16.70 -8.77
C VAL A 14 1.99 -15.25 -9.24
N TYR A 15 1.51 -14.38 -8.36
CA TYR A 15 1.33 -12.96 -8.65
C TYR A 15 1.93 -12.10 -7.53
N ASN A 16 2.69 -11.07 -7.90
CA ASN A 16 2.98 -9.96 -7.01
C ASN A 16 1.73 -9.10 -6.89
N MET A 17 1.32 -8.78 -5.66
CA MET A 17 0.16 -7.94 -5.37
C MET A 17 0.58 -6.78 -4.46
N GLY A 18 0.07 -5.59 -4.76
CA GLY A 18 0.37 -4.38 -4.01
C GLY A 18 -0.17 -3.15 -4.73
N GLY A 19 0.12 -1.96 -4.18
CA GLY A 19 -0.30 -0.68 -4.76
C GLY A 19 0.44 -0.27 -6.03
N SER A 20 1.50 -1.00 -6.41
CA SER A 20 2.37 -0.67 -7.54
C SER A 20 2.82 0.79 -7.50
N ARG A 21 3.09 1.40 -8.65
CA ARG A 21 3.39 2.83 -8.75
C ARG A 21 2.19 3.74 -8.45
N PHE A 22 0.99 3.17 -8.37
CA PHE A 22 -0.24 3.92 -8.12
C PHE A 22 -0.41 4.30 -6.63
N CYS A 23 -0.02 3.41 -5.70
CA CYS A 23 -0.16 3.60 -4.26
C CYS A 23 1.09 3.09 -3.54
N ASN A 24 2.09 3.96 -3.41
CA ASN A 24 3.35 3.74 -2.71
C ASN A 24 3.81 5.07 -2.08
N CYS A 25 4.70 4.99 -1.09
CA CYS A 25 5.38 6.15 -0.51
C CYS A 25 6.61 5.71 0.26
N SER A 26 7.49 6.67 0.52
CA SER A 26 8.54 6.60 1.53
C SER A 26 7.99 6.75 2.95
N MET A 27 8.83 6.46 3.95
CA MET A 27 8.50 6.71 5.36
C MET A 27 8.22 8.18 5.65
N LEU A 28 9.00 9.10 5.06
CA LEU A 28 8.83 10.53 5.30
C LEU A 28 7.52 11.07 4.71
N GLU A 29 7.15 10.63 3.50
CA GLU A 29 5.86 10.97 2.90
C GLU A 29 4.69 10.40 3.73
N ALA A 30 4.80 9.17 4.22
CA ALA A 30 3.78 8.57 5.08
C ALA A 30 3.62 9.35 6.40
N ILE A 31 4.74 9.73 7.06
CA ILE A 31 4.71 10.56 8.27
C ILE A 31 4.01 11.88 7.97
N TRP A 32 4.42 12.59 6.92
CA TRP A 32 3.84 13.88 6.55
C TRP A 32 2.33 13.79 6.30
N LEU A 33 1.89 12.79 5.53
CA LEU A 33 0.46 12.56 5.26
C LEU A 33 -0.31 12.25 6.55
N CYS A 34 0.23 11.41 7.43
CA CYS A 34 -0.41 11.09 8.70
C CYS A 34 -0.52 12.32 9.63
N GLU A 35 0.49 13.18 9.66
CA GLU A 35 0.42 14.43 10.43
C GLU A 35 -0.65 15.37 9.89
N GLU A 36 -0.74 15.51 8.56
CA GLU A 36 -1.76 16.34 7.92
C GLU A 36 -3.17 15.82 8.17
N ILE A 37 -3.39 14.51 7.98
CA ILE A 37 -4.69 13.85 8.17
C ILE A 37 -5.14 13.94 9.63
N SER A 38 -4.22 13.74 10.58
CA SER A 38 -4.56 13.70 12.01
C SER A 38 -4.56 15.07 12.69
N GLY A 39 -3.96 16.09 12.07
CA GLY A 39 -3.70 17.39 12.67
C GLY A 39 -2.73 17.34 13.86
N ARG A 40 -1.98 16.23 14.03
CA ARG A 40 -1.06 16.00 15.15
C ARG A 40 0.34 15.72 14.65
N LYS A 41 1.34 16.09 15.46
CA LYS A 41 2.74 15.76 15.19
C LYS A 41 3.07 14.35 15.63
N LEU A 42 3.77 13.62 14.78
CA LEU A 42 4.27 12.29 15.10
C LEU A 42 5.57 12.44 15.89
N ALA A 43 5.67 11.77 17.03
CA ALA A 43 6.94 11.65 17.74
C ALA A 43 7.76 10.53 17.09
N TRP A 44 8.88 10.87 16.45
CA TRP A 44 9.78 9.91 15.84
C TRP A 44 11.22 10.44 15.86
N HIS A 45 12.19 9.54 15.77
CA HIS A 45 13.60 9.84 15.58
C HIS A 45 14.17 8.97 14.46
N TYR A 46 15.25 9.43 13.85
CA TYR A 46 15.97 8.67 12.83
C TYR A 46 17.08 7.85 13.48
N GLU A 47 17.20 6.59 13.07
CA GLU A 47 18.33 5.74 13.41
C GLU A 47 19.14 5.46 12.14
N GLU A 48 20.45 5.70 12.19
CA GLU A 48 21.34 5.47 11.05
C GLU A 48 21.44 3.99 10.67
N THR A 49 21.29 3.10 11.65
CA THR A 49 21.36 1.66 11.42
C THR A 49 20.04 1.14 10.85
N ASN A 50 20.05 0.70 9.59
CA ASN A 50 18.91 0.05 8.98
C ASN A 50 18.66 -1.34 9.59
N ARG A 51 17.42 -1.83 9.46
CA ARG A 51 17.10 -3.21 9.86
C ARG A 51 17.81 -4.20 8.93
N ILE A 52 18.32 -5.29 9.49
CA ILE A 52 18.93 -6.37 8.72
C ILE A 52 17.85 -6.98 7.81
N GLY A 53 18.14 -7.07 6.51
CA GLY A 53 17.21 -7.59 5.50
C GLY A 53 16.16 -6.58 5.03
N ASP A 54 16.27 -5.30 5.40
CA ASP A 54 15.34 -4.28 4.93
C ASP A 54 15.52 -4.00 3.43
N HIS A 55 14.40 -3.91 2.72
CA HIS A 55 14.39 -3.53 1.32
C HIS A 55 14.16 -2.03 1.23
N ILE A 56 15.18 -1.27 0.82
CA ILE A 56 15.10 0.20 0.72
C ILE A 56 13.87 0.64 -0.10
N TRP A 57 13.56 -0.10 -1.18
CA TRP A 57 12.35 0.11 -1.97
C TRP A 57 11.70 -1.22 -2.34
N TRP A 58 10.38 -1.31 -2.18
CA TRP A 58 9.57 -2.42 -2.67
C TRP A 58 8.32 -1.89 -3.37
N ILE A 59 8.29 -2.00 -4.70
CA ILE A 59 7.12 -1.64 -5.53
C ILE A 59 6.70 -2.87 -6.33
N SER A 60 5.49 -3.37 -6.09
CA SER A 60 4.98 -4.54 -6.78
C SER A 60 4.71 -4.27 -8.27
N ASP A 61 5.30 -5.07 -9.14
CA ASP A 61 4.86 -5.17 -10.53
C ASP A 61 3.62 -6.07 -10.62
N VAL A 62 2.46 -5.46 -10.88
CA VAL A 62 1.16 -6.16 -10.95
C VAL A 62 0.72 -6.43 -12.39
N ARG A 63 1.57 -6.18 -13.40
CA ARG A 63 1.19 -6.31 -14.83
C ARG A 63 0.71 -7.71 -15.19
N LYS A 64 1.31 -8.76 -14.60
CA LYS A 64 0.87 -10.16 -14.79
C LYS A 64 -0.56 -10.39 -14.29
N PHE A 65 -0.91 -9.82 -13.14
CA PHE A 65 -2.27 -9.94 -12.62
C PHE A 65 -3.25 -9.16 -13.50
N GLN A 66 -2.89 -7.94 -13.91
CA GLN A 66 -3.71 -7.11 -14.78
C GLN A 66 -3.93 -7.72 -16.17
N SER A 67 -2.96 -8.43 -16.73
CA SER A 67 -3.13 -9.11 -18.03
C SER A 67 -4.11 -10.30 -17.92
N HIS A 68 -4.06 -11.05 -16.81
CA HIS A 68 -4.99 -12.16 -16.57
C HIS A 68 -6.40 -11.68 -16.17
N TYR A 69 -6.50 -10.53 -15.50
CA TYR A 69 -7.75 -9.96 -14.99
C TYR A 69 -7.88 -8.48 -15.40
N PRO A 70 -8.18 -8.18 -16.67
CA PRO A 70 -8.13 -6.80 -17.21
C PRO A 70 -9.16 -5.84 -16.62
N HIS A 71 -10.25 -6.36 -16.05
CA HIS A 71 -11.27 -5.59 -15.33
C HIS A 71 -10.85 -5.22 -13.91
N TRP A 72 -9.80 -5.85 -13.37
CA TRP A 72 -9.25 -5.45 -12.09
C TRP A 72 -8.51 -4.11 -12.24
N LYS A 73 -8.90 -3.14 -11.40
CA LYS A 73 -8.29 -1.80 -11.34
C LYS A 73 -7.97 -1.44 -9.90
N PHE A 74 -7.02 -0.54 -9.72
CA PHE A 74 -6.80 0.11 -8.43
C PHE A 74 -8.05 0.93 -8.07
N ARG A 75 -8.41 0.93 -6.79
CA ARG A 75 -9.60 1.63 -6.29
C ARG A 75 -9.25 2.76 -5.33
N PHE A 76 -8.32 2.51 -4.41
CA PHE A 76 -7.97 3.44 -3.34
C PHE A 76 -6.55 3.94 -3.53
N GLY A 77 -6.37 5.26 -3.50
CA GLY A 77 -5.06 5.90 -3.49
C GLY A 77 -4.49 6.01 -2.07
N LEU A 78 -3.21 6.37 -1.97
CA LEU A 78 -2.50 6.42 -0.69
C LEU A 78 -3.21 7.26 0.38
N ARG A 79 -3.55 8.52 0.06
CA ARG A 79 -4.22 9.42 1.00
C ARG A 79 -5.57 8.87 1.46
N GLU A 80 -6.38 8.39 0.53
CA GLU A 80 -7.71 7.84 0.85
C GLU A 80 -7.60 6.63 1.79
N VAL A 81 -6.61 5.74 1.56
CA VAL A 81 -6.34 4.61 2.47
C VAL A 81 -5.96 5.11 3.87
N LEU A 82 -5.05 6.07 3.98
CA LEU A 82 -4.62 6.62 5.27
C LEU A 82 -5.76 7.33 6.01
N GLU A 83 -6.62 8.07 5.29
CA GLU A 83 -7.81 8.71 5.87
C GLU A 83 -8.83 7.67 6.37
N GLN A 84 -9.06 6.60 5.62
CA GLN A 84 -9.95 5.51 6.06
C GLN A 84 -9.42 4.83 7.32
N ILE A 85 -8.12 4.55 7.39
CA ILE A 85 -7.46 3.99 8.59
C ILE A 85 -7.63 4.97 9.77
N PHE A 86 -7.32 6.25 9.58
CA PHE A 86 -7.43 7.25 10.63
C PHE A 86 -8.85 7.36 11.18
N ARG A 87 -9.87 7.43 10.31
CA ARG A 87 -11.28 7.50 10.70
C ARG A 87 -11.69 6.26 11.49
N ALA A 88 -11.35 5.07 11.00
CA ALA A 88 -11.69 3.81 11.67
C ALA A 88 -11.06 3.67 13.06
N MET A 89 -9.84 4.19 13.25
CA MET A 89 -9.13 4.17 14.54
C MET A 89 -9.57 5.29 15.48
N SER A 90 -10.11 6.38 14.97
CA SER A 90 -10.56 7.54 15.78
C SER A 90 -12.04 7.45 16.18
N SER A 91 -12.79 6.52 15.60
CA SER A 91 -14.19 6.24 15.97
C SER A 91 -14.34 5.24 17.13
N LEU A 92 -13.22 4.86 17.76
CA LEU A 92 -13.16 4.11 19.02
C LEU A 92 -12.89 5.09 20.17
#